data_AF-U6GHN6-F1
#
_entry.id   AF-U6GHN6-F1
#
_cell.length_a   1.000
_cell.length_b   1.000
_cell.length_c   1.000
_cell.angle_alpha   90.00
_cell.angle_beta   90.00
_cell.angle_gamma   90.00
#
_symmetry.space_group_name_H-M   'P 1'
#
loop_
_entity.id
_entity.type
_entity.pdbx_description
1 polymer ?
#
loop_
_entity_poly.entity_id
_entity_poly.type
_entity_poly.pdbx_seq_one_letter_code
_entity_poly.pdbx_strand_id
1 'polypeptide(L)'
;MPYPSRPAEAHKALNLLGRFTHPIGVYGQLPPAVNTQVDVFESATAHRLRVLHFLDEKFGLDSSTNPAVLRAAPSTPAAAAAAAAAANDAAAAKPLYIQLEEMLQEGGLMLPLAAAATATEQQRREIAERDAMSHFALRIAFSKDRDKQRWLILQESRLFMYRFDRLCAFRGFEDGSQTLISSFLQQEGINYTCVSRPRDPIAGSAAEKLWRTATSFLRGNIAQQIQHLYLVPCFPDAGQLLRNRRVYIQNMMAYVPDYELGTVICGKLRAIMNASFELLEGRQLTLQNTVFSDSRVGKLLSAAPNVYLGRDFSNNAVKSTEERLTPQLIKQGAGMTLEENLQFNRQIWREPQKFDRE
;
A
#
# COMPACT_ATOMS: atom_id res chain seq x y z
N MET A 1 -31.53 3.81 17.46
CA MET A 1 -31.52 5.25 17.15
C MET A 1 -30.50 5.48 16.04
N PRO A 2 -30.88 6.00 14.86
CA PRO A 2 -29.90 6.32 13.85
C PRO A 2 -29.11 7.53 14.35
N TYR A 3 -27.79 7.41 14.41
CA TYR A 3 -26.93 8.55 14.66
C TYR A 3 -27.17 9.57 13.54
N PRO A 4 -27.50 10.85 13.85
CA PRO A 4 -27.60 11.86 12.82
C PRO A 4 -26.18 12.07 12.26
N SER A 5 -25.96 11.58 11.04
CA SER A 5 -24.83 11.99 10.22
C SER A 5 -24.92 13.50 10.06
N ARG A 6 -24.09 14.25 10.79
CA ARG A 6 -23.91 15.67 10.53
C ARG A 6 -23.56 15.85 9.05
N PRO A 7 -24.12 16.86 8.37
CA PRO A 7 -23.75 17.14 6.99
C PRO A 7 -22.23 17.36 6.93
N ALA A 8 -21.60 16.78 5.91
CA ALA A 8 -20.17 16.88 5.65
C ALA A 8 -19.81 18.34 5.35
N GLU A 9 -19.60 19.14 6.39
CA GLU A 9 -18.80 20.36 6.29
C GLU A 9 -17.48 19.97 5.64
N ALA A 10 -17.11 20.65 4.56
CA ALA A 10 -15.89 20.41 3.80
C ALA A 10 -14.73 20.12 4.76
N HIS A 11 -14.42 18.82 4.92
CA HIS A 11 -13.54 18.37 5.98
C HIS A 11 -12.17 18.93 5.65
N LYS A 12 -11.80 19.99 6.38
CA LYS A 12 -10.43 20.48 6.44
C LYS A 12 -9.60 19.25 6.78
N ALA A 13 -8.78 18.79 5.84
CA ALA A 13 -7.84 17.72 6.08
C ALA A 13 -7.04 18.13 7.32
N LEU A 14 -7.37 17.56 8.47
CA LEU A 14 -6.52 17.63 9.63
C LEU A 14 -5.31 16.81 9.25
N ASN A 15 -4.38 17.44 8.52
CA ASN A 15 -3.20 16.82 7.95
C ASN A 15 -2.46 16.14 9.10
N LEU A 16 -2.64 14.82 9.23
CA LEU A 16 -1.82 13.99 10.11
C LEU A 16 -0.35 14.18 9.77
N LEU A 17 -0.08 14.50 8.50
CA LEU A 17 1.21 14.95 8.00
C LEU A 17 1.76 16.10 8.85
N GLY A 18 3.01 15.95 9.26
CA GLY A 18 3.67 16.84 10.22
C GLY A 18 3.80 16.20 11.60
N ARG A 19 2.73 15.55 12.06
CA ARG A 19 2.74 14.72 13.27
C ARG A 19 3.08 13.27 12.96
N PHE A 20 2.74 12.83 11.74
CA PHE A 20 2.96 11.50 11.19
C PHE A 20 3.60 11.63 9.81
N THR A 21 4.49 10.71 9.47
CA THR A 21 5.31 10.77 8.24
C THR A 21 4.58 10.28 7.00
N HIS A 22 3.61 9.39 7.15
CA HIS A 22 2.92 8.79 6.01
C HIS A 22 1.58 9.49 5.75
N PRO A 23 1.25 9.81 4.49
CA PRO A 23 -0.12 10.06 4.09
C PRO A 23 -0.95 8.79 4.35
N ILE A 24 -2.10 8.91 4.98
CA ILE A 24 -2.99 7.76 5.21
C ILE A 24 -4.44 8.21 5.02
N GLY A 25 -5.21 7.40 4.30
CA GLY A 25 -6.62 7.66 4.00
C GLY A 25 -7.28 6.42 3.40
N VAL A 26 -8.62 6.40 3.40
CA VAL A 26 -9.39 5.38 2.66
C VAL A 26 -9.73 5.84 1.23
N TYR A 27 -9.32 7.06 0.86
CA TYR A 27 -9.48 7.65 -0.48
C TYR A 27 -10.93 7.60 -0.97
N GLY A 28 -11.87 7.99 -0.10
CA GLY A 28 -13.30 8.04 -0.41
C GLY A 28 -13.73 9.28 -1.19
N GLN A 29 -12.96 10.36 -1.10
CA GLN A 29 -13.20 11.61 -1.82
C GLN A 29 -12.05 11.88 -2.78
N LEU A 30 -12.35 12.50 -3.92
CA LEU A 30 -11.31 12.97 -4.83
C LEU A 30 -10.54 14.12 -4.17
N PRO A 31 -9.23 14.25 -4.42
CA PRO A 31 -8.47 15.42 -4.02
C PRO A 31 -9.15 16.69 -4.61
N PRO A 32 -9.24 17.79 -3.84
CA PRO A 32 -9.78 19.04 -4.36
C PRO A 32 -9.00 19.45 -5.60
N ALA A 33 -9.66 19.84 -6.69
CA ALA A 33 -9.08 20.02 -8.03
C ALA A 33 -7.65 20.60 -8.01
N VAL A 34 -6.65 19.70 -8.07
CA VAL A 34 -5.22 20.05 -8.06
C VAL A 34 -4.76 20.09 -9.50
N ASN A 35 -4.26 21.24 -9.95
CA ASN A 35 -3.52 21.31 -11.20
C ASN A 35 -2.07 20.90 -10.90
N THR A 36 -1.63 19.76 -11.43
CA THR A 36 -0.25 19.27 -11.27
C THR A 36 0.46 19.24 -12.63
N GLN A 37 1.79 19.34 -12.59
CA GLN A 37 2.61 19.08 -13.77
C GLN A 37 2.52 17.61 -14.18
N VAL A 38 2.60 17.34 -15.49
CA VAL A 38 2.53 15.99 -16.05
C VAL A 38 3.67 15.13 -15.51
N ASP A 39 4.90 15.65 -15.46
CA ASP A 39 6.06 14.90 -14.94
C ASP A 39 5.87 14.45 -13.48
N VAL A 40 5.24 15.28 -12.66
CA VAL A 40 4.91 14.94 -11.25
C VAL A 40 3.84 13.86 -11.20
N PHE A 41 2.83 13.93 -12.08
CA PHE A 41 1.81 12.90 -12.22
C PHE A 41 2.41 11.56 -12.64
N GLU A 42 3.25 11.55 -13.67
CA GLU A 42 3.86 10.34 -14.20
C GLU A 42 4.81 9.70 -13.18
N SER A 43 5.70 10.51 -12.60
CA SER A 43 6.66 10.04 -11.59
C SER A 43 5.95 9.49 -10.36
N ALA A 44 4.94 10.17 -9.80
CA ALA A 44 4.21 9.69 -8.64
C ALA A 44 3.46 8.38 -8.92
N THR A 45 2.83 8.27 -10.09
CA THR A 45 2.10 7.07 -10.51
C THR A 45 3.06 5.88 -10.69
N ALA A 46 4.20 6.09 -11.36
CA ALA A 46 5.21 5.05 -11.57
C ALA A 46 5.86 4.60 -10.24
N HIS A 47 6.21 5.54 -9.35
CA HIS A 47 6.77 5.19 -8.04
C HIS A 47 5.77 4.43 -7.16
N ARG A 48 4.49 4.85 -7.14
CA ARG A 48 3.46 4.08 -6.42
C ARG A 48 3.36 2.66 -6.97
N LEU A 49 3.30 2.50 -8.30
CA LEU A 49 3.26 1.18 -8.93
C LEU A 49 4.48 0.33 -8.57
N ARG A 50 5.69 0.93 -8.55
CA ARG A 50 6.93 0.26 -8.10
C ARG A 50 6.82 -0.22 -6.66
N VAL A 51 6.29 0.61 -5.75
CA VAL A 51 6.04 0.22 -4.36
C VAL A 51 5.05 -0.94 -4.26
N LEU A 52 3.99 -0.94 -5.06
CA LEU A 52 3.01 -2.04 -5.07
C LEU A 52 3.60 -3.34 -5.60
N HIS A 53 4.43 -3.28 -6.66
CA HIS A 53 5.18 -4.45 -7.14
C HIS A 53 6.18 -4.96 -6.12
N PHE A 54 6.87 -4.07 -5.39
CA PHE A 54 7.74 -4.47 -4.29
C PHE A 54 6.97 -5.23 -3.21
N LEU A 55 5.80 -4.73 -2.80
CA LEU A 55 4.94 -5.43 -1.83
C LEU A 55 4.50 -6.80 -2.36
N ASP A 56 4.13 -6.88 -3.63
CA ASP A 56 3.73 -8.14 -4.24
C ASP A 56 4.86 -9.17 -4.24
N GLU A 57 6.08 -8.75 -4.63
CA GLU A 57 7.27 -9.59 -4.61
C GLU A 57 7.60 -10.09 -3.20
N LYS A 58 7.53 -9.21 -2.19
CA LYS A 58 7.95 -9.55 -0.81
C LYS A 58 6.92 -10.39 -0.06
N PHE A 59 5.63 -10.19 -0.31
CA PHE A 59 4.58 -11.05 0.24
C PHE A 59 4.46 -12.37 -0.53
N GLY A 60 4.87 -12.39 -1.82
CA GLY A 60 4.83 -13.57 -2.66
C GLY A 60 3.41 -14.13 -2.77
N LEU A 61 3.26 -15.44 -2.54
CA LEU A 61 1.98 -16.13 -2.61
C LEU A 61 1.06 -15.88 -1.40
N ASP A 62 1.51 -15.16 -0.37
CA ASP A 62 0.71 -14.91 0.82
C ASP A 62 -0.38 -13.87 0.56
N SER A 63 -1.63 -14.29 0.44
CA SER A 63 -2.80 -13.39 0.32
C SER A 63 -3.06 -12.47 1.53
N SER A 64 -2.27 -12.62 2.60
CA SER A 64 -2.34 -11.79 3.80
C SER A 64 -2.04 -10.31 3.53
N THR A 65 -2.62 -9.47 4.37
CA THR A 65 -2.30 -8.04 4.48
C THR A 65 -1.63 -7.68 5.80
N ASN A 66 -1.07 -8.68 6.49
CA ASN A 66 -0.39 -8.47 7.77
C ASN A 66 1.00 -7.83 7.54
N PRO A 67 1.26 -6.63 8.06
CA PRO A 67 2.53 -5.94 7.87
C PRO A 67 3.70 -6.60 8.61
N ALA A 68 3.46 -7.59 9.48
CA ALA A 68 4.52 -8.35 10.14
C ALA A 68 5.49 -9.03 9.17
N VAL A 69 5.04 -9.38 7.95
CA VAL A 69 5.89 -9.93 6.89
C VAL A 69 7.06 -8.99 6.55
N LEU A 70 6.84 -7.67 6.62
CA LEU A 70 7.87 -6.66 6.34
C LEU A 70 8.89 -6.49 7.48
N ARG A 71 8.57 -7.01 8.67
CA ARG A 71 9.47 -7.04 9.85
C ARG A 71 10.30 -8.31 9.92
N ALA A 72 9.80 -9.41 9.34
CA ALA A 72 10.55 -10.66 9.27
C ALA A 72 11.78 -10.48 8.38
N ALA A 73 12.94 -10.98 8.83
CA ALA A 73 14.14 -11.09 8.00
C ALA A 73 13.82 -11.94 6.74
N PRO A 74 14.52 -11.74 5.61
CA PRO A 74 14.21 -12.43 4.36
C PRO A 74 14.24 -13.96 4.58
N SER A 75 13.06 -14.58 4.56
CA SER A 75 12.86 -16.01 4.83
C SER A 75 12.79 -16.86 3.56
N THR A 76 12.95 -16.26 2.37
CA THR A 76 12.92 -17.05 1.15
C THR A 76 14.20 -17.91 1.06
N PRO A 77 14.09 -19.22 0.79
CA PRO A 77 15.25 -20.08 0.63
C PRO A 77 16.20 -19.58 -0.48
N ALA A 78 15.67 -18.90 -1.50
CA ALA A 78 16.46 -18.23 -2.53
C ALA A 78 17.24 -16.99 -2.01
N ALA A 79 16.70 -16.22 -1.06
CA ALA A 79 17.41 -15.09 -0.45
C ALA A 79 18.44 -15.56 0.59
N ALA A 80 18.16 -16.65 1.31
CA ALA A 80 19.12 -17.31 2.19
C ALA A 80 20.29 -17.92 1.39
N ALA A 81 20.03 -18.54 0.24
CA ALA A 81 21.06 -19.05 -0.67
C ALA A 81 21.88 -17.91 -1.31
N ALA A 82 21.24 -16.80 -1.71
CA ALA A 82 21.93 -15.62 -2.23
C ALA A 82 22.78 -14.92 -1.16
N ALA A 83 22.30 -14.85 0.09
CA ALA A 83 23.07 -14.32 1.22
C ALA A 83 24.26 -15.23 1.58
N ALA A 84 24.11 -16.55 1.44
CA ALA A 84 25.20 -17.51 1.65
C ALA A 84 26.27 -17.43 0.54
N ALA A 85 25.88 -17.09 -0.70
CA ALA A 85 26.80 -16.91 -1.83
C ALA A 85 27.55 -15.57 -1.78
N ALA A 86 27.00 -14.53 -1.14
CA ALA A 86 27.57 -13.19 -1.01
C ALA A 86 28.48 -13.02 0.23
N ALA A 87 29.21 -14.08 0.61
CA ALA A 87 29.99 -14.16 1.86
C ALA A 87 31.14 -13.13 2.02
N ASN A 88 31.33 -12.20 1.07
CA ASN A 88 32.36 -11.16 1.16
C ASN A 88 31.84 -9.73 1.38
N ASP A 89 30.52 -9.46 1.35
CA ASP A 89 29.97 -8.11 1.57
C ASP A 89 28.71 -8.11 2.47
N ALA A 90 28.77 -8.82 3.59
CA ALA A 90 27.66 -8.93 4.53
C ALA A 90 27.52 -7.69 5.44
N ALA A 91 27.21 -6.52 4.86
CA ALA A 91 26.47 -5.50 5.59
C ALA A 91 25.06 -6.06 5.83
N ALA A 92 24.68 -6.28 7.09
CA ALA A 92 23.40 -6.89 7.47
C ALA A 92 22.23 -6.31 6.65
N ALA A 93 21.56 -7.15 5.85
CA ALA A 93 20.51 -6.72 4.95
C ALA A 93 19.42 -5.97 5.71
N LYS A 94 19.16 -4.71 5.31
CA LYS A 94 18.16 -3.85 5.96
C LYS A 94 16.79 -4.56 6.00
N PRO A 95 16.05 -4.49 7.11
CA PRO A 95 14.66 -4.96 7.17
C PRO A 95 13.82 -4.45 6.00
N LEU A 96 12.88 -5.27 5.51
CA LEU A 96 12.09 -4.96 4.31
C LEU A 96 11.27 -3.67 4.46
N TYR A 97 10.79 -3.37 5.66
CA TYR A 97 10.09 -2.11 5.92
C TYR A 97 10.96 -0.87 5.69
N ILE A 98 12.29 -0.95 5.92
CA ILE A 98 13.20 0.19 5.70
C ILE A 98 13.32 0.44 4.21
N GLN A 99 13.47 -0.62 3.41
CA GLN A 99 13.49 -0.53 1.95
C GLN A 99 12.18 0.07 1.41
N LEU A 100 11.04 -0.33 1.99
CA LEU A 100 9.74 0.25 1.65
C LEU A 100 9.66 1.75 1.98
N GLU A 101 10.16 2.17 3.14
CA GLU A 101 10.21 3.59 3.53
C GLU A 101 11.13 4.41 2.62
N GLU A 102 12.29 3.86 2.23
CA GLU A 102 13.21 4.48 1.27
C GLU A 102 12.52 4.68 -0.09
N MET A 103 11.85 3.65 -0.63
CA MET A 103 11.09 3.77 -1.89
C MET A 103 9.94 4.78 -1.82
N LEU A 104 9.25 4.85 -0.68
CA LEU A 104 8.17 5.82 -0.46
C LEU A 104 8.72 7.26 -0.40
N GLN A 105 9.89 7.46 0.21
CA GLN A 105 10.55 8.76 0.28
C GLN A 105 11.07 9.20 -1.10
N GLU A 106 11.71 8.31 -1.84
CA GLU A 106 12.16 8.55 -3.22
C GLU A 106 11.02 9.01 -4.13
N GLY A 107 9.85 8.38 -4.00
CA GLY A 107 8.65 8.73 -4.76
C GLY A 107 7.92 9.99 -4.27
N GLY A 108 8.36 10.62 -3.18
CA GLY A 108 7.64 11.73 -2.54
C GLY A 108 6.25 11.34 -2.01
N LEU A 109 6.08 10.06 -1.62
CA LEU A 109 4.86 9.48 -1.06
C LEU A 109 4.93 9.35 0.48
N MET A 110 5.99 9.87 1.09
CA MET A 110 6.23 9.89 2.53
C MET A 110 7.15 11.08 2.88
N LEU A 111 6.90 11.73 4.01
CA LEU A 111 7.83 12.70 4.58
C LEU A 111 9.01 11.98 5.23
N PRO A 112 10.26 12.41 5.00
CA PRO A 112 11.41 11.94 5.76
C PRO A 112 11.19 12.20 7.26
N LEU A 113 11.53 11.23 8.11
CA LEU A 113 11.28 11.31 9.55
C LEU A 113 11.90 12.58 10.19
N ALA A 114 13.11 12.94 9.77
CA ALA A 114 13.81 14.14 10.24
C ALA A 114 13.14 15.46 9.80
N ALA A 115 12.41 15.45 8.67
CA ALA A 115 11.78 16.63 8.10
C ALA A 115 10.29 16.74 8.47
N ALA A 116 9.67 15.68 8.99
CA ALA A 116 8.22 15.66 9.25
C ALA A 116 7.78 16.78 10.20
N ALA A 117 8.48 16.95 11.33
CA ALA A 117 8.10 17.95 12.33
C ALA A 117 8.29 19.41 11.85
N THR A 118 9.21 19.65 10.92
CA THR A 118 9.55 20.98 10.39
C THR A 118 8.95 21.26 9.01
N ALA A 119 8.28 20.28 8.41
CA ALA A 119 7.70 20.40 7.08
C ALA A 119 6.63 21.51 7.04
N THR A 120 6.77 22.40 6.06
CA THR A 120 5.79 23.47 5.86
C THR A 120 4.43 22.88 5.50
N GLU A 121 3.35 23.61 5.78
CA GLU A 121 1.99 23.16 5.39
C GLU A 121 1.91 22.86 3.89
N GLN A 122 2.62 23.65 3.08
CA GLN A 122 2.69 23.44 1.64
C GLN A 122 3.36 22.10 1.27
N GLN A 123 4.52 21.77 1.86
CA GLN A 123 5.19 20.49 1.61
C GLN A 123 4.33 19.30 2.02
N ARG A 124 3.63 19.43 3.16
CA ARG A 124 2.72 18.40 3.66
C ARG A 124 1.55 18.19 2.70
N ARG A 125 0.97 19.28 2.21
CA ARG A 125 -0.10 19.26 1.21
C ARG A 125 0.37 18.62 -0.11
N GLU A 126 1.53 19.00 -0.63
CA GLU A 126 2.07 18.45 -1.87
C GLU A 126 2.26 16.93 -1.80
N ILE A 127 2.74 16.40 -0.66
CA ILE A 127 2.91 14.96 -0.46
C ILE A 127 1.56 14.24 -0.33
N ALA A 128 0.59 14.83 0.38
CA ALA A 128 -0.77 14.28 0.45
C ALA A 128 -1.44 14.22 -0.94
N GLU A 129 -1.30 15.29 -1.72
CA GLU A 129 -1.85 15.39 -3.07
C GLU A 129 -1.17 14.40 -4.02
N ARG A 130 0.16 14.25 -3.96
CA ARG A 130 0.91 13.25 -4.73
C ARG A 130 0.47 11.82 -4.42
N ASP A 131 0.30 11.50 -3.14
CA ASP A 131 -0.14 10.19 -2.69
C ASP A 131 -1.57 9.87 -3.15
N ALA A 132 -2.51 10.80 -3.00
CA ALA A 132 -3.87 10.60 -3.46
C ALA A 132 -3.97 10.56 -4.99
N MET A 133 -3.29 11.47 -5.70
CA MET A 133 -3.27 11.52 -7.16
C MET A 133 -2.77 10.20 -7.76
N SER A 134 -1.63 9.69 -7.29
CA SER A 134 -1.06 8.43 -7.78
C SER A 134 -2.00 7.24 -7.52
N HIS A 135 -2.69 7.22 -6.38
CA HIS A 135 -3.70 6.21 -6.08
C HIS A 135 -4.87 6.24 -7.09
N PHE A 136 -5.45 7.42 -7.36
CA PHE A 136 -6.55 7.56 -8.31
C PHE A 136 -6.12 7.32 -9.76
N ALA A 137 -4.89 7.72 -10.14
CA ALA A 137 -4.32 7.42 -11.44
C ALA A 137 -4.27 5.90 -11.70
N LEU A 138 -3.79 5.13 -10.71
CA LEU A 138 -3.76 3.66 -10.82
C LEU A 138 -5.17 3.05 -10.87
N ARG A 139 -6.16 3.60 -10.16
CA ARG A 139 -7.56 3.15 -10.30
C ARG A 139 -8.07 3.30 -11.73
N ILE A 140 -7.74 4.41 -12.40
CA ILE A 140 -8.10 4.61 -13.82
C ILE A 140 -7.35 3.61 -14.70
N ALA A 141 -6.03 3.47 -14.54
CA ALA A 141 -5.22 2.55 -15.34
C ALA A 141 -5.69 1.09 -15.23
N PHE A 142 -6.02 0.62 -14.03
CA PHE A 142 -6.41 -0.76 -13.74
C PHE A 142 -7.92 -1.01 -13.88
N SER A 143 -8.69 -0.03 -14.37
CA SER A 143 -10.16 -0.10 -14.42
C SER A 143 -10.72 -1.17 -15.36
N LYS A 144 -9.97 -1.63 -16.37
CA LYS A 144 -10.49 -2.51 -17.42
C LYS A 144 -10.57 -4.00 -17.05
N ASP A 145 -9.58 -4.50 -16.30
CA ASP A 145 -9.37 -5.93 -16.09
C ASP A 145 -9.59 -6.32 -14.63
N ARG A 146 -10.57 -7.19 -14.37
CA ARG A 146 -10.97 -7.60 -13.01
C ARG A 146 -9.86 -8.29 -12.22
N ASP A 147 -8.98 -9.03 -12.86
CA ASP A 147 -7.88 -9.68 -12.14
C ASP A 147 -6.83 -8.66 -11.73
N LYS A 148 -6.58 -7.67 -12.59
CA LYS A 148 -5.71 -6.53 -12.26
C LYS A 148 -6.31 -5.61 -11.20
N GLN A 149 -7.63 -5.41 -11.21
CA GLN A 149 -8.34 -4.70 -10.14
C GLN A 149 -8.14 -5.41 -8.79
N ARG A 150 -8.34 -6.74 -8.73
CA ARG A 150 -8.13 -7.54 -7.52
C ARG A 150 -6.69 -7.44 -7.02
N TRP A 151 -5.72 -7.52 -7.93
CA TRP A 151 -4.31 -7.33 -7.61
C TRP A 151 -4.07 -5.95 -7.00
N LEU A 152 -4.54 -4.88 -7.63
CA LEU A 152 -4.35 -3.51 -7.14
C LEU A 152 -5.00 -3.30 -5.77
N ILE A 153 -6.22 -3.81 -5.55
CA ILE A 153 -6.90 -3.77 -4.26
C ILE A 153 -6.08 -4.47 -3.18
N LEU A 154 -5.49 -5.64 -3.49
CA LEU A 154 -4.67 -6.39 -2.55
C LEU A 154 -3.40 -5.63 -2.17
N GLN A 155 -2.67 -5.10 -3.15
CA GLN A 155 -1.43 -4.35 -2.88
C GLN A 155 -1.69 -3.05 -2.13
N GLU A 156 -2.74 -2.30 -2.50
CA GLU A 156 -3.16 -1.10 -1.77
C GLU A 156 -3.61 -1.42 -0.35
N SER A 157 -4.26 -2.57 -0.14
CA SER A 157 -4.59 -3.04 1.20
C SER A 157 -3.33 -3.34 2.03
N ARG A 158 -2.30 -3.95 1.43
CA ARG A 158 -1.01 -4.22 2.11
C ARG A 158 -0.31 -2.89 2.48
N LEU A 159 -0.26 -1.94 1.55
CA LEU A 159 0.32 -0.61 1.81
C LEU A 159 -0.45 0.15 2.91
N PHE A 160 -1.78 0.11 2.86
CA PHE A 160 -2.63 0.71 3.89
C PHE A 160 -2.37 0.08 5.27
N MET A 161 -2.38 -1.25 5.35
CA MET A 161 -2.15 -1.96 6.63
C MET A 161 -0.77 -1.66 7.21
N TYR A 162 0.25 -1.53 6.35
CA TYR A 162 1.57 -1.07 6.77
C TYR A 162 1.53 0.34 7.38
N ARG A 163 0.95 1.31 6.67
CA ARG A 163 0.83 2.70 7.16
C ARG A 163 0.00 2.78 8.44
N PHE A 164 -1.05 1.95 8.56
CA PHE A 164 -1.89 1.89 9.75
C PHE A 164 -1.14 1.29 10.96
N ASP A 165 -0.37 0.23 10.77
CA ASP A 165 0.49 -0.34 11.83
C ASP A 165 1.52 0.69 12.32
N ARG A 166 2.09 1.50 11.41
CA ARG A 166 2.94 2.64 11.76
C ARG A 166 2.20 3.71 12.56
N LEU A 167 0.98 4.04 12.18
CA LEU A 167 0.14 5.00 12.91
C LEU A 167 -0.15 4.50 14.32
N CYS A 168 -0.49 3.22 14.50
CA CYS A 168 -0.75 2.61 15.80
C CYS A 168 0.50 2.52 16.68
N ALA A 169 1.67 2.28 16.09
CA ALA A 169 2.94 2.21 16.81
C ALA A 169 3.50 3.60 17.20
N PHE A 170 2.97 4.68 16.61
CA PHE A 170 3.50 6.03 16.80
C PHE A 170 3.12 6.59 18.18
N ARG A 171 4.12 6.81 19.03
CA ARG A 171 3.96 7.28 20.43
C ARG A 171 4.04 8.80 20.61
N GLY A 172 4.01 9.58 19.51
CA GLY A 172 4.51 10.95 19.53
C GLY A 172 3.60 12.04 20.12
N PHE A 173 2.32 11.78 20.42
CA PHE A 173 1.47 12.80 21.03
C PHE A 173 0.15 12.20 21.56
N GLU A 174 0.07 11.96 22.86
CA GLU A 174 -1.21 11.77 23.57
C GLU A 174 -1.47 13.04 24.39
N ASP A 175 -1.91 14.11 23.75
CA ASP A 175 -2.67 15.13 24.49
C ASP A 175 -3.93 14.40 24.94
N GLY A 176 -4.10 14.16 26.24
CA GLY A 176 -5.05 13.19 26.84
C GLY A 176 -6.53 13.25 26.42
N SER A 177 -6.89 14.10 25.46
CA SER A 177 -8.17 14.17 24.75
C SER A 177 -8.20 13.50 23.36
N GLN A 178 -7.10 13.40 22.60
CA GLN A 178 -7.08 12.87 21.21
C GLN A 178 -5.79 12.10 20.88
N THR A 179 -5.94 10.86 20.41
CA THR A 179 -4.85 10.05 19.84
C THR A 179 -4.74 10.28 18.33
N LEU A 180 -3.59 10.00 17.72
CA LEU A 180 -3.44 10.06 16.25
C LEU A 180 -4.47 9.17 15.52
N ILE A 181 -4.81 8.02 16.10
CA ILE A 181 -5.87 7.15 15.57
C ILE A 181 -7.21 7.88 15.59
N SER A 182 -7.54 8.59 16.68
CA SER A 182 -8.78 9.37 16.75
C SER A 182 -8.82 10.51 15.73
N SER A 183 -7.70 11.20 15.50
CA SER A 183 -7.57 12.24 14.47
C SER A 183 -7.71 11.65 13.05
N PHE A 184 -7.14 10.47 12.80
CA PHE A 184 -7.32 9.75 11.53
C PHE A 184 -8.78 9.35 11.29
N LEU A 185 -9.42 8.74 12.30
CA LEU A 185 -10.83 8.37 12.20
C LEU A 185 -11.70 9.60 11.93
N GLN A 186 -11.43 10.72 12.60
CA GLN A 186 -12.13 11.99 12.35
C GLN A 186 -11.88 12.53 10.93
N GLN A 187 -10.65 12.47 10.43
CA GLN A 187 -10.30 12.89 9.06
C GLN A 187 -11.11 12.11 8.01
N GLU A 188 -11.26 10.80 8.19
CA GLU A 188 -12.03 9.95 7.28
C GLU A 188 -13.55 9.98 7.53
N GLY A 189 -14.03 10.80 8.48
CA GLY A 189 -15.44 10.88 8.85
C GLY A 189 -15.98 9.62 9.54
N ILE A 190 -15.09 8.82 10.13
CA ILE A 190 -15.42 7.58 10.84
C ILE A 190 -15.59 7.89 12.33
N ASN A 191 -16.80 7.75 12.85
CA ASN A 191 -17.09 7.97 14.26
C ASN A 191 -17.34 6.63 14.98
N TYR A 192 -16.29 6.05 15.57
CA TYR A 192 -16.40 4.87 16.42
C TYR A 192 -16.25 5.24 17.89
N THR A 193 -17.17 4.76 18.71
CA THR A 193 -17.04 4.93 20.16
C THR A 193 -15.94 4.01 20.67
N CYS A 194 -14.98 4.56 21.41
CA CYS A 194 -13.92 3.80 22.06
C CYS A 194 -14.30 3.53 23.52
N VAL A 195 -14.22 2.26 23.91
CA VAL A 195 -14.36 1.80 25.30
C VAL A 195 -12.96 1.41 25.77
N SER A 196 -12.43 2.15 26.74
CA SER A 196 -11.13 1.83 27.36
C SER A 196 -11.28 0.75 28.42
N ARG A 197 -10.20 0.01 28.64
CA ARG A 197 -10.11 -0.95 29.73
C ARG A 197 -10.34 -0.25 31.08
N PRO A 198 -11.21 -0.79 31.95
CA PRO A 198 -11.37 -0.26 33.30
C PRO A 198 -10.03 -0.29 34.06
N ARG A 199 -9.57 0.87 34.56
CA ARG A 199 -8.33 1.01 35.34
C ARG A 199 -8.47 0.44 36.75
N ASP A 200 -9.56 0.81 37.42
CA ASP A 200 -9.95 0.31 38.75
C ASP A 200 -11.24 -0.51 38.61
N PRO A 201 -11.15 -1.80 38.27
CA PRO A 201 -12.33 -2.63 38.08
C PRO A 201 -13.00 -2.87 39.44
N ILE A 202 -14.03 -2.09 39.75
CA ILE A 202 -14.94 -2.42 40.86
C ILE A 202 -15.59 -3.75 40.47
N ALA A 203 -15.31 -4.79 41.26
CA ALA A 203 -15.81 -6.14 41.03
C ALA A 203 -17.34 -6.11 40.90
N GLY A 204 -17.84 -6.52 39.73
CA GLY A 204 -19.27 -6.57 39.44
C GLY A 204 -19.89 -5.31 38.81
N SER A 205 -19.10 -4.25 38.56
CA SER A 205 -19.55 -3.09 37.79
C SER A 205 -19.99 -3.49 36.37
N ALA A 206 -20.93 -2.72 35.79
CA ALA A 206 -21.44 -2.99 34.45
C ALA A 206 -20.33 -2.92 33.38
N ALA A 207 -19.40 -1.97 33.52
CA ALA A 207 -18.27 -1.82 32.61
C ALA A 207 -17.31 -3.02 32.66
N GLU A 208 -17.00 -3.54 33.85
CA GLU A 208 -16.14 -4.72 34.00
C GLU A 208 -16.80 -5.99 33.48
N LYS A 209 -18.11 -6.17 33.75
CA LYS A 209 -18.88 -7.29 33.19
C LYS A 209 -18.89 -7.26 31.67
N LEU A 210 -19.14 -6.08 31.09
CA LEU A 210 -19.10 -5.88 29.64
C LEU A 210 -17.71 -6.19 29.09
N TRP A 211 -16.64 -5.64 29.69
CA TRP A 211 -15.26 -5.86 29.26
C TRP A 211 -14.89 -7.34 29.28
N ARG A 212 -15.14 -8.05 30.38
CA ARG A 212 -14.87 -9.49 30.50
C ARG A 212 -15.66 -10.31 29.49
N THR A 213 -16.93 -9.97 29.26
CA THR A 213 -17.76 -10.67 28.27
C THR A 213 -17.23 -10.43 26.87
N ALA A 214 -16.96 -9.16 26.53
CA ALA A 214 -16.48 -8.74 25.23
C ALA A 214 -15.08 -9.27 24.90
N THR A 215 -14.25 -9.59 25.90
CA THR A 215 -12.90 -10.14 25.71
C THR A 215 -12.82 -11.64 25.97
N SER A 216 -13.90 -12.29 26.40
CA SER A 216 -13.90 -13.70 26.81
C SER A 216 -13.50 -14.69 25.71
N PHE A 217 -13.73 -14.32 24.45
CA PHE A 217 -13.39 -15.18 23.30
C PHE A 217 -11.88 -15.21 23.01
N LEU A 218 -11.11 -14.29 23.58
CA LEU A 218 -9.67 -14.16 23.39
C LEU A 218 -8.93 -15.08 24.35
N ARG A 219 -8.01 -15.88 23.83
CA ARG A 219 -7.23 -16.82 24.63
C ARG A 219 -5.87 -16.24 25.02
N GLY A 220 -5.39 -16.63 26.21
CA GLY A 220 -4.04 -16.34 26.69
C GLY A 220 -3.77 -14.86 26.96
N ASN A 221 -2.52 -14.45 26.74
CA ASN A 221 -2.04 -13.11 27.09
C ASN A 221 -2.63 -11.98 26.21
N ILE A 222 -3.29 -12.33 25.09
CA ILE A 222 -3.88 -11.35 24.16
C ILE A 222 -4.96 -10.52 24.87
N ALA A 223 -5.83 -11.15 25.67
CA ALA A 223 -6.88 -10.45 26.40
C ALA A 223 -6.33 -9.41 27.39
N GLN A 224 -5.11 -9.62 27.90
CA GLN A 224 -4.45 -8.70 28.83
C GLN A 224 -3.74 -7.55 28.13
N GLN A 225 -3.44 -7.68 26.83
CA GLN A 225 -2.73 -6.64 26.07
C GLN A 225 -3.68 -5.56 25.52
N ILE A 226 -4.96 -5.90 25.33
CA ILE A 226 -5.96 -4.97 24.80
C ILE A 226 -6.22 -3.85 25.80
N GLN A 227 -6.13 -2.63 25.30
CA GLN A 227 -6.42 -1.42 26.07
C GLN A 227 -7.73 -0.77 25.62
N HIS A 228 -8.13 -0.98 24.37
CA HIS A 228 -9.28 -0.33 23.78
C HIS A 228 -10.15 -1.30 22.96
N LEU A 229 -11.46 -1.15 23.11
CA LEU A 229 -12.48 -1.80 22.27
C LEU A 229 -13.23 -0.71 21.50
N TYR A 230 -13.27 -0.84 20.19
CA TYR A 230 -14.01 0.05 19.29
C TYR A 230 -15.39 -0.53 19.02
N LEU A 231 -16.42 0.28 19.24
CA LEU A 231 -17.80 -0.08 18.97
C LEU A 231 -18.12 0.23 17.51
N VAL A 232 -18.22 -0.82 16.69
CA VAL A 232 -18.38 -0.73 15.23
C VAL A 232 -19.71 -1.36 14.83
N PRO A 233 -20.49 -0.76 13.91
CA PRO A 233 -21.71 -1.39 13.38
C PRO A 233 -21.40 -2.77 12.75
N CYS A 234 -22.23 -3.77 13.05
CA CYS A 234 -22.04 -5.12 12.51
C CYS A 234 -22.06 -5.14 10.96
N PHE A 235 -22.93 -4.33 10.37
CA PHE A 235 -23.05 -4.17 8.93
C PHE A 235 -23.04 -2.67 8.57
N PRO A 236 -22.34 -2.25 7.50
CA PRO A 236 -21.47 -3.06 6.64
C PRO A 236 -20.04 -3.27 7.20
N ASP A 237 -19.68 -2.58 8.28
CA ASP A 237 -18.27 -2.35 8.65
C ASP A 237 -17.55 -3.57 9.25
N ALA A 238 -18.17 -4.29 10.19
CA ALA A 238 -17.53 -5.42 10.87
C ALA A 238 -17.77 -6.80 10.20
N GLY A 239 -18.42 -6.85 9.03
CA GLY A 239 -18.90 -8.09 8.40
C GLY A 239 -17.87 -9.22 8.30
N GLN A 240 -16.63 -8.89 7.90
CA GLN A 240 -15.54 -9.87 7.78
C GLN A 240 -15.08 -10.45 9.12
N LEU A 241 -15.12 -9.65 10.20
CA LEU A 241 -14.73 -10.10 11.54
C LEU A 241 -15.81 -10.99 12.16
N LEU A 242 -17.08 -10.68 11.87
CA LEU A 242 -18.23 -11.49 12.30
C LEU A 242 -18.20 -12.88 11.66
N ARG A 243 -17.95 -12.96 10.34
CA ARG A 243 -17.85 -14.23 9.62
C ARG A 243 -16.82 -15.17 10.26
N ASN A 244 -15.71 -14.62 10.75
CA ASN A 244 -14.62 -15.38 11.36
C ASN A 244 -14.73 -15.50 12.88
N ARG A 245 -15.83 -15.03 13.50
CA ARG A 245 -16.07 -15.06 14.95
C ARG A 245 -14.94 -14.43 15.77
N ARG A 246 -14.36 -13.34 15.27
CA ARG A 246 -13.21 -12.64 15.89
C ARG A 246 -13.61 -11.46 16.77
N VAL A 247 -14.90 -11.21 16.95
CA VAL A 247 -15.44 -10.07 17.70
C VAL A 247 -16.67 -10.48 18.50
N TYR A 248 -16.87 -9.83 19.63
CA TYR A 248 -18.10 -9.96 20.42
C TYR A 248 -19.17 -9.02 19.88
N ILE A 249 -20.44 -9.43 19.97
CA ILE A 249 -21.57 -8.69 19.40
C ILE A 249 -22.61 -8.44 20.48
N GLN A 250 -23.10 -7.20 20.57
CA GLN A 250 -24.25 -6.86 21.37
C GLN A 250 -25.02 -5.72 20.70
N ASN A 251 -26.35 -5.83 20.64
CA ASN A 251 -27.23 -4.78 20.10
C ASN A 251 -26.85 -4.31 18.69
N MET A 252 -26.55 -5.24 17.77
CA MET A 252 -26.09 -4.95 16.40
C MET A 252 -24.76 -4.18 16.30
N MET A 253 -24.03 -4.06 17.41
CA MET A 253 -22.69 -3.49 17.48
C MET A 253 -21.66 -4.58 17.77
N ALA A 254 -20.54 -4.53 17.05
CA ALA A 254 -19.38 -5.37 17.26
C ALA A 254 -18.37 -4.63 18.14
N TYR A 255 -17.84 -5.32 19.14
CA TYR A 255 -16.75 -4.88 19.99
C TYR A 255 -15.44 -5.35 19.37
N VAL A 256 -14.77 -4.43 18.70
CA VAL A 256 -13.57 -4.69 17.91
C VAL A 256 -12.34 -4.30 18.72
N PRO A 257 -11.42 -5.23 19.01
CA PRO A 257 -10.14 -4.89 19.63
C PRO A 257 -9.31 -3.91 18.81
N ASP A 258 -8.47 -3.13 19.49
CA ASP A 258 -7.47 -2.23 18.89
C ASP A 258 -6.67 -2.89 17.75
N TYR A 259 -6.16 -4.10 17.94
CA TYR A 259 -5.38 -4.82 16.93
C TYR A 259 -6.19 -5.28 15.70
N GLU A 260 -7.53 -5.31 15.77
CA GLU A 260 -8.42 -5.64 14.65
C GLU A 260 -8.98 -4.41 13.93
N LEU A 261 -8.83 -3.21 14.51
CA LEU A 261 -9.37 -1.99 13.93
C LEU A 261 -8.85 -1.75 12.51
N GLY A 262 -7.57 -2.04 12.27
CA GLY A 262 -6.97 -1.93 10.93
C GLY A 262 -7.68 -2.80 9.89
N THR A 263 -8.10 -4.01 10.27
CA THR A 263 -8.88 -4.91 9.41
C THR A 263 -10.19 -4.25 8.98
N VAL A 264 -10.95 -3.66 9.91
CA VAL A 264 -12.22 -2.96 9.63
C VAL A 264 -12.02 -1.82 8.64
N ILE A 265 -11.04 -0.95 8.89
CA ILE A 265 -10.81 0.24 8.05
C ILE A 265 -10.26 -0.17 6.67
N CYS A 266 -9.40 -1.19 6.61
CA CYS A 266 -8.97 -1.79 5.36
C CYS A 266 -10.16 -2.36 4.57
N GLY A 267 -11.16 -2.93 5.26
CA GLY A 267 -12.44 -3.33 4.65
C GLY A 267 -13.18 -2.16 3.99
N LYS A 268 -13.21 -0.98 4.61
CA LYS A 268 -13.79 0.24 4.02
C LYS A 268 -13.01 0.68 2.77
N LEU A 269 -11.68 0.69 2.81
CA LEU A 269 -10.84 1.00 1.64
C LEU A 269 -11.18 0.06 0.46
N ARG A 270 -11.25 -1.26 0.72
CA ARG A 270 -11.62 -2.25 -0.30
C ARG A 270 -13.01 -2.00 -0.86
N ALA A 271 -13.99 -1.70 -0.02
CA ALA A 271 -15.35 -1.41 -0.46
C ALA A 271 -15.40 -0.17 -1.37
N ILE A 272 -14.70 0.91 -0.99
CA ILE A 272 -14.58 2.14 -1.79
C ILE A 272 -13.91 1.86 -3.13
N MET A 273 -12.82 1.10 -3.15
CA MET A 273 -12.13 0.75 -4.40
C MET A 273 -13.00 -0.12 -5.31
N ASN A 274 -13.70 -1.12 -4.77
CA ASN A 274 -14.62 -1.96 -5.56
C ASN A 274 -15.74 -1.12 -6.19
N ALA A 275 -16.39 -0.24 -5.41
CA ALA A 275 -17.42 0.67 -5.93
C ALA A 275 -16.85 1.63 -7.00
N SER A 276 -15.61 2.09 -6.81
CA SER A 276 -14.90 2.90 -7.80
C SER A 276 -14.67 2.13 -9.10
N PHE A 277 -14.28 0.86 -9.04
CA PHE A 277 -14.06 0.05 -10.25
C PHE A 277 -15.35 -0.27 -10.97
N GLU A 278 -16.43 -0.59 -10.25
CA GLU A 278 -17.76 -0.80 -10.83
C GLU A 278 -18.23 0.44 -11.61
N LEU A 279 -18.02 1.63 -11.04
CA LEU A 279 -18.31 2.90 -11.72
C LEU A 279 -17.45 3.12 -12.97
N LEU A 280 -16.15 2.81 -12.90
CA LEU A 280 -15.21 3.00 -14.01
C LEU A 280 -15.45 1.99 -15.14
N GLU A 281 -15.76 0.74 -14.82
CA GLU A 281 -16.12 -0.32 -15.77
C GLU A 281 -17.35 0.10 -16.60
N GLY A 282 -18.37 0.67 -15.93
CA GLY A 282 -19.54 1.24 -16.61
C GLY A 282 -19.27 2.48 -17.49
N ARG A 283 -18.08 3.09 -17.39
CA ARG A 283 -17.69 4.32 -18.12
C ARG A 283 -16.50 4.11 -19.06
N GLN A 284 -16.20 2.87 -19.42
CA GLN A 284 -14.99 2.55 -20.19
C GLN A 284 -14.91 3.28 -21.54
N LEU A 285 -16.03 3.44 -22.25
CA LEU A 285 -16.07 4.19 -23.52
C LEU A 285 -15.67 5.65 -23.34
N THR A 286 -16.19 6.31 -22.30
CA THR A 286 -15.83 7.69 -21.97
C THR A 286 -14.35 7.79 -21.65
N LEU A 287 -13.83 6.89 -20.81
CA LEU A 287 -12.40 6.88 -20.46
C LEU A 287 -11.50 6.71 -21.68
N GLN A 288 -11.88 5.84 -22.62
CA GLN A 288 -11.12 5.63 -23.85
C GLN A 288 -11.07 6.89 -24.72
N ASN A 289 -12.20 7.59 -24.85
CA ASN A 289 -12.31 8.75 -25.72
C ASN A 289 -11.73 10.03 -25.10
N THR A 290 -11.64 10.14 -23.77
CA THR A 290 -11.20 11.36 -23.09
C THR A 290 -9.86 11.24 -22.38
N VAL A 291 -9.61 10.15 -21.66
CA VAL A 291 -8.42 10.01 -20.79
C VAL A 291 -7.32 9.21 -21.48
N PHE A 292 -7.65 8.04 -22.05
CA PHE A 292 -6.65 7.20 -22.71
C PHE A 292 -6.23 7.72 -24.09
N SER A 293 -7.07 8.56 -24.72
CA SER A 293 -6.74 9.28 -25.96
C SER A 293 -5.84 10.49 -25.73
N ASP A 294 -5.76 11.01 -24.49
CA ASP A 294 -4.93 12.16 -24.15
C ASP A 294 -3.45 11.79 -24.27
N SER A 295 -2.71 12.52 -25.10
CA SER A 295 -1.30 12.24 -25.38
C SER A 295 -0.39 12.40 -24.17
N ARG A 296 -0.82 13.17 -23.15
CA ARG A 296 -0.05 13.47 -21.94
C ARG A 296 -0.08 12.36 -20.90
N VAL A 297 -1.18 11.60 -20.82
CA VAL A 297 -1.39 10.60 -19.75
C VAL A 297 -1.78 9.22 -20.27
N GLY A 298 -2.36 9.15 -21.47
CA GLY A 298 -2.93 7.92 -22.01
C GLY A 298 -1.90 6.81 -22.20
N LYS A 299 -0.68 7.14 -22.63
CA LYS A 299 0.42 6.16 -22.79
C LYS A 299 0.79 5.52 -21.46
N LEU A 300 1.02 6.32 -20.43
CA LEU A 300 1.36 5.83 -19.10
C LEU A 300 0.24 4.96 -18.53
N LEU A 301 -1.00 5.45 -18.55
CA LEU A 301 -2.14 4.76 -17.95
C LEU A 301 -2.47 3.45 -18.67
N SER A 302 -2.25 3.37 -19.98
CA SER A 302 -2.42 2.14 -20.76
C SER A 302 -1.30 1.12 -20.52
N ALA A 303 -0.08 1.59 -20.26
CA ALA A 303 1.09 0.74 -20.02
C ALA A 303 1.13 0.21 -18.58
N ALA A 304 0.75 1.02 -17.58
CA ALA A 304 0.88 0.72 -16.16
C ALA A 304 0.39 -0.69 -15.73
N PRO A 305 -0.77 -1.20 -16.19
CA PRO A 305 -1.24 -2.53 -15.81
C PRO A 305 -0.48 -3.69 -16.45
N ASN A 306 0.44 -3.42 -17.39
CA ASN A 306 1.22 -4.42 -18.12
C ASN A 306 2.71 -4.36 -17.79
N VAL A 307 3.17 -3.30 -17.12
CA VAL A 307 4.58 -3.13 -16.78
C VAL A 307 4.84 -3.71 -15.39
N TYR A 308 5.85 -4.58 -15.31
CA TYR A 308 6.43 -5.02 -14.05
C TYR A 308 7.64 -4.15 -13.72
N LEU A 309 7.58 -3.41 -12.60
CA LEU A 309 8.67 -2.55 -12.11
C LEU A 309 9.40 -3.18 -10.91
N GLY A 310 9.30 -4.50 -10.74
CA GLY A 310 9.98 -5.21 -9.66
C GLY A 310 11.44 -5.52 -9.99
N ARG A 311 11.99 -6.60 -9.43
CA ARG A 311 13.41 -6.95 -9.63
C ARG A 311 13.77 -7.29 -11.08
N ASP A 312 14.70 -6.53 -11.65
CA ASP A 312 15.31 -6.82 -12.94
C ASP A 312 16.28 -8.00 -12.80
N PHE A 313 15.86 -9.19 -13.24
CA PHE A 313 16.71 -10.39 -13.24
C PHE A 313 17.86 -10.31 -14.27
N SER A 314 17.81 -9.35 -15.19
CA SER A 314 18.87 -9.11 -16.20
C SER A 314 20.20 -8.65 -15.58
N ASN A 315 20.16 -7.97 -14.42
CA ASN A 315 21.37 -7.45 -13.76
C ASN A 315 22.08 -8.45 -12.85
N ASN A 316 21.45 -9.61 -12.56
CA ASN A 316 22.06 -10.69 -11.79
C ASN A 316 22.81 -11.70 -12.66
N ALA A 317 22.85 -11.51 -13.99
CA ALA A 317 23.76 -12.26 -14.83
C ALA A 317 25.19 -11.90 -14.41
N VAL A 318 25.85 -12.86 -13.76
CA VAL A 318 27.21 -12.75 -13.25
C VAL A 318 28.08 -12.27 -14.41
N LYS A 319 28.75 -11.13 -14.26
CA LYS A 319 29.78 -10.66 -15.22
C LYS A 319 31.06 -11.50 -15.10
N SER A 320 30.94 -12.81 -14.89
CA SER A 320 32.06 -13.73 -14.98
C SER A 320 32.32 -13.95 -16.46
N THR A 321 33.57 -13.79 -16.87
CA THR A 321 34.02 -14.03 -18.24
C THR A 321 33.72 -15.46 -18.74
N GLU A 322 33.45 -16.39 -17.83
CA GLU A 322 33.18 -17.80 -18.11
C GLU A 322 31.72 -18.09 -18.52
N GLU A 323 30.78 -17.15 -18.29
CA GLU A 323 29.37 -17.27 -18.71
C GLU A 323 29.05 -16.42 -19.96
N ARG A 324 30.06 -15.91 -20.67
CA ARG A 324 29.87 -15.25 -21.97
C ARG A 324 29.53 -16.28 -23.04
N LEU A 325 28.26 -16.33 -23.39
CA LEU A 325 27.73 -17.20 -24.42
C LEU A 325 28.34 -16.88 -25.80
N THR A 326 28.89 -17.88 -26.47
CA THR A 326 29.28 -17.80 -27.88
C THR A 326 28.04 -17.69 -28.78
N PRO A 327 28.19 -17.18 -30.02
CA PRO A 327 27.08 -16.90 -30.93
C PRO A 327 26.04 -18.01 -31.13
N GLN A 328 26.42 -19.26 -30.87
CA GLN A 328 25.57 -20.45 -31.01
C GLN A 328 24.52 -20.59 -29.91
N LEU A 329 24.67 -19.91 -28.76
CA LEU A 329 23.76 -19.98 -27.61
C LEU A 329 22.75 -18.82 -27.55
N ILE A 330 22.82 -17.87 -28.48
CA ILE A 330 21.99 -16.66 -28.56
C ILE A 330 20.61 -16.98 -29.17
N LYS A 331 19.73 -17.63 -28.41
CA LYS A 331 18.28 -17.59 -28.71
C LYS A 331 17.44 -16.97 -27.60
N GLN A 332 18.03 -16.62 -26.46
CA GLN A 332 17.38 -15.85 -25.42
C GLN A 332 18.35 -14.79 -24.88
N GLY A 333 17.86 -13.55 -24.79
CA GLY A 333 18.66 -12.33 -24.62
C GLY A 333 19.63 -12.37 -23.45
N ALA A 334 20.92 -12.20 -23.76
CA ALA A 334 21.98 -12.12 -22.76
C ALA A 334 23.13 -11.26 -23.30
N GLY A 335 23.37 -10.12 -22.65
CA GLY A 335 24.71 -9.56 -22.40
C GLY A 335 25.69 -9.31 -23.57
N MET A 336 25.28 -9.38 -24.83
CA MET A 336 26.17 -9.09 -25.96
C MET A 336 26.61 -7.64 -25.97
N THR A 337 27.88 -7.41 -26.27
CA THR A 337 28.36 -6.09 -26.67
C THR A 337 27.77 -5.71 -28.04
N LEU A 338 27.76 -4.40 -28.34
CA LEU A 338 27.24 -3.90 -29.60
C LEU A 338 27.97 -4.53 -30.80
N GLU A 339 29.30 -4.69 -30.71
CA GLU A 339 30.12 -5.28 -31.77
C GLU A 339 29.80 -6.77 -32.00
N GLU A 340 29.66 -7.55 -30.93
CA GLU A 340 29.26 -8.97 -31.02
C GLU A 340 27.85 -9.11 -31.61
N ASN A 341 26.94 -8.21 -31.24
CA ASN A 341 25.58 -8.20 -31.77
C ASN A 341 25.55 -7.86 -33.27
N LEU A 342 26.33 -6.86 -33.71
CA LEU A 342 26.43 -6.49 -35.12
C LEU A 342 27.08 -7.62 -35.95
N GLN A 343 28.13 -8.25 -35.43
CA GLN A 343 28.77 -9.38 -36.09
C GLN A 343 27.83 -10.58 -36.22
N PHE A 344 27.10 -10.91 -35.15
CA PHE A 344 26.11 -11.98 -35.16
C PHE A 344 24.99 -11.69 -36.16
N ASN A 345 24.37 -10.51 -36.07
CA ASN A 345 23.27 -10.15 -36.96
C ASN A 345 23.70 -10.10 -38.42
N ARG A 346 24.92 -9.61 -38.72
CA ARG A 346 25.50 -9.67 -40.07
C ARG A 346 25.65 -11.09 -40.59
N GLN A 347 26.05 -12.04 -39.74
CA GLN A 347 26.24 -13.44 -40.13
C GLN A 347 24.92 -14.17 -40.41
N ILE A 348 23.84 -13.82 -39.70
CA ILE A 348 22.52 -14.41 -39.91
C ILE A 348 21.67 -13.63 -40.94
N TRP A 349 22.09 -12.43 -41.33
CA TRP A 349 21.40 -11.63 -42.34
C TRP A 349 21.50 -12.33 -43.70
N ARG A 350 20.36 -12.42 -44.41
CA ARG A 350 20.31 -13.13 -45.71
C ARG A 350 21.25 -12.52 -46.74
N GLU A 351 21.47 -11.21 -46.67
CA GLU A 351 22.34 -10.47 -47.59
C GLU A 351 23.38 -9.65 -46.79
N PRO A 352 24.53 -10.25 -46.43
CA PRO A 352 25.51 -9.61 -45.53
C PRO A 352 26.05 -8.27 -46.04
N GLN A 353 26.03 -8.06 -47.36
CA GLN A 353 26.48 -6.82 -48.00
C GLN A 353 25.49 -5.65 -47.84
N LYS A 354 24.22 -5.93 -47.54
CA LYS A 354 23.20 -4.91 -47.28
C LYS A 354 23.03 -4.59 -45.79
N PHE A 355 23.56 -5.44 -44.91
CA PHE A 355 23.38 -5.31 -43.47
C PHE A 355 23.87 -3.99 -42.88
N ASP A 356 24.96 -3.40 -43.39
CA ASP A 356 25.42 -2.09 -42.88
C ASP A 356 24.59 -0.91 -43.37
N ARG A 357 23.84 -1.13 -44.44
CA ARG A 357 23.08 -0.09 -45.13
C ARG A 357 21.63 -0.05 -44.65
N GLU A 358 21.11 -1.20 -44.24
CA GLU A 358 19.80 -1.39 -43.59
C GLU A 358 19.92 -1.19 -42.08
#